data_AF-A0A2E1XBT0-F1
#
_entry.id   AF-A0A2E1XBT0-F1
#
_cell.length_a   1.000
_cell.length_b   1.000
_cell.length_c   1.000
_cell.angle_alpha   90.00
_cell.angle_beta   90.00
_cell.angle_gamma   90.00
#
_symmetry.space_group_name_H-M   'P 1'
#
loop_
_entity.id
_entity.type
_entity.pdbx_description
1 polymer ?
#
loop_
_entity_poly.entity_id
_entity_poly.type
_entity_poly.pdbx_seq_one_letter_code
_entity_poly.pdbx_strand_id
1 'polypeptide(L)'
;MSGTGDGVRLAAAFMTAALFGAAIAWPQSGEKFAQKAEAFAARADGAPMESRACAIGESVLSGPFAPLEDVLSVSPLGGVTAPGEALPAPYIRINTRSGEQAFERRATKALAPAKADIVAIERRTLRDAYGRATGPSWTVYFRACDNISFYYDRLDRIDDALLEKAGGLVAFSEFGTPDHMGVETRIRVSPGDLIGQSDGFDVGLHDPDATPAALARPERYRTDSFARAEVFDAPPSLLAAITTDVTRARCAIDYLPKKDQSEWSALLGDSWGVRRAKGDNACRTALVDTPGAAQGAWFTDAAHNAAASKVSAIALSPDSINPNRLIFALHGRLPSLTQSMITLPKTPGANEAAGAAEDFLSFSKGEGRINTPFADVADMQVHCYEKLRANFIGPLVNGVVLLQRQQGENGLDLLKIEARNDVSACIDLEEPWTFTGNETTFYR
;
A
#
# COMPACT_ATOMS: atom_id res chain seq x y z
N MET A 1 36.50 -28.90 -4.98
CA MET A 1 36.39 -29.31 -6.40
C MET A 1 34.95 -29.76 -6.64
N SER A 2 34.06 -28.85 -7.05
CA SER A 2 32.63 -29.10 -7.24
C SER A 2 32.34 -29.59 -8.67
N GLY A 3 32.13 -30.90 -8.82
CA GLY A 3 31.82 -31.57 -10.08
C GLY A 3 30.36 -31.47 -10.54
N THR A 4 29.67 -30.36 -10.27
CA THR A 4 28.23 -30.19 -10.62
C THR A 4 27.98 -29.40 -11.91
N GLY A 5 29.01 -28.76 -12.48
CA GLY A 5 28.86 -27.95 -13.71
C GLY A 5 28.94 -28.72 -15.02
N ASP A 6 29.70 -29.82 -15.06
CA ASP A 6 30.03 -30.51 -16.32
C ASP A 6 28.86 -31.32 -16.87
N GLY A 7 28.03 -31.91 -16.01
CA GLY A 7 26.84 -32.66 -16.42
C GLY A 7 25.79 -31.76 -17.09
N VAL A 8 25.60 -30.53 -16.59
CA VAL A 8 24.63 -29.58 -17.15
C VAL A 8 25.10 -29.07 -18.52
N ARG A 9 26.40 -28.78 -18.66
CA ARG A 9 26.99 -28.34 -19.95
C ARG A 9 26.92 -29.44 -21.01
N LEU A 10 27.16 -30.70 -20.62
CA LEU A 10 27.06 -31.84 -21.54
C LEU A 10 25.61 -32.08 -21.97
N ALA A 11 24.65 -32.03 -21.04
CA ALA A 11 23.23 -32.16 -21.34
C ALA A 11 22.72 -31.05 -22.28
N ALA A 12 23.16 -29.80 -22.06
CA ALA A 12 22.86 -28.69 -22.94
C ALA A 12 23.45 -28.90 -24.35
N ALA A 13 24.69 -29.39 -24.47
CA ALA A 13 25.31 -29.68 -25.77
C ALA A 13 24.57 -30.78 -26.54
N PHE A 14 24.13 -31.85 -25.87
CA PHE A 14 23.34 -32.91 -26.50
C PHE A 14 21.96 -32.45 -26.96
N MET A 15 21.27 -31.63 -26.16
CA MET A 15 19.97 -31.08 -26.57
C MET A 15 20.11 -30.15 -27.78
N THR A 16 21.14 -29.29 -27.80
CA THR A 16 21.40 -28.40 -28.94
C THR A 16 21.71 -29.19 -30.21
N ALA A 17 22.52 -30.26 -30.12
CA ALA A 17 22.82 -31.12 -31.27
C ALA A 17 21.57 -31.86 -31.79
N ALA A 18 20.72 -32.35 -30.89
CA ALA A 18 19.46 -33.01 -31.25
C ALA A 18 18.46 -32.05 -31.91
N LEU A 19 18.38 -30.81 -31.41
CA LEU A 19 17.54 -29.76 -32.00
C LEU A 19 18.04 -29.34 -33.40
N PHE A 20 19.36 -29.25 -33.59
CA PHE A 20 19.94 -28.99 -34.91
C PHE A 20 19.65 -30.13 -35.91
N GLY A 21 19.77 -31.39 -35.49
CA GLY A 21 19.42 -32.54 -36.33
C GLY A 21 17.95 -32.56 -36.75
N ALA A 22 17.05 -32.26 -35.82
CA ALA A 22 15.61 -32.19 -36.10
C ALA A 22 15.23 -31.01 -37.00
N ALA A 23 15.86 -29.84 -36.83
CA ALA A 23 15.62 -28.65 -37.65
C ALA A 23 16.07 -28.84 -39.11
N ILE A 24 17.16 -29.59 -39.35
CA ILE A 24 17.62 -29.95 -40.70
C ILE A 24 16.66 -30.95 -41.37
N ALA A 25 16.12 -31.91 -40.61
CA ALA A 25 15.23 -32.94 -41.15
C ALA A 25 13.81 -32.43 -41.46
N TRP A 26 13.29 -31.45 -40.69
CA TRP A 26 11.92 -30.95 -40.82
C TRP A 26 11.82 -29.41 -40.69
N PRO A 27 12.16 -28.65 -41.74
CA PRO A 27 12.27 -27.19 -41.67
C PRO A 27 10.96 -26.47 -41.29
N GLN A 28 9.80 -27.01 -41.68
CA GLN A 28 8.49 -26.44 -41.31
C GLN A 28 8.09 -26.67 -39.85
N SER A 29 8.76 -27.58 -39.14
CA SER A 29 8.55 -27.79 -37.70
C SER A 29 9.48 -26.96 -36.83
N GLY A 30 10.50 -26.31 -37.42
CA GLY A 30 11.53 -25.56 -36.72
C GLY A 30 10.99 -24.39 -35.91
N GLU A 31 9.97 -23.69 -36.40
CA GLU A 31 9.34 -22.57 -35.69
C GLU A 31 8.60 -23.03 -34.41
N LYS A 32 7.86 -24.15 -34.50
CA LYS A 32 7.18 -24.76 -33.35
C LYS A 32 8.16 -25.40 -32.36
N PHE A 33 9.27 -25.95 -32.85
CA PHE A 33 10.32 -26.49 -32.00
C PHE A 33 11.16 -25.40 -31.33
N ALA A 34 11.43 -24.28 -32.00
CA ALA A 34 12.09 -23.12 -31.41
C ALA A 34 11.24 -22.51 -30.29
N GLN A 35 9.94 -22.30 -30.52
CA GLN A 35 9.01 -21.85 -29.47
C GLN A 35 8.93 -22.84 -28.29
N LYS A 36 8.92 -24.14 -28.55
CA LYS A 36 8.98 -25.16 -27.49
C LYS A 36 10.33 -25.19 -26.77
N ALA A 37 11.43 -25.02 -27.47
CA ALA A 37 12.78 -25.01 -26.91
C ALA A 37 13.02 -23.74 -26.07
N GLU A 38 12.54 -22.58 -26.50
CA GLU A 38 12.48 -21.36 -25.67
C GLU A 38 11.60 -21.57 -24.45
N ALA A 39 10.41 -22.16 -24.59
CA ALA A 39 9.57 -22.48 -23.44
C ALA A 39 10.22 -23.50 -22.47
N PHE A 40 11.02 -24.44 -22.97
CA PHE A 40 11.79 -25.39 -22.14
C PHE A 40 13.03 -24.74 -21.50
N ALA A 41 13.73 -23.86 -22.21
CA ALA A 41 14.87 -23.12 -21.69
C ALA A 41 14.44 -22.07 -20.65
N ALA A 42 13.30 -21.38 -20.86
CA ALA A 42 12.68 -20.52 -19.87
C ALA A 42 12.19 -21.31 -18.63
N ARG A 43 11.82 -22.59 -18.81
CA ARG A 43 11.52 -23.53 -17.72
C ARG A 43 12.74 -24.13 -17.04
N ALA A 44 13.95 -23.96 -17.56
CA ALA A 44 15.15 -24.38 -16.85
C ALA A 44 15.18 -23.63 -15.51
N ASP A 45 15.30 -24.37 -14.41
CA ASP A 45 15.02 -23.89 -13.05
C ASP A 45 15.88 -22.69 -12.59
N GLY A 46 16.95 -22.37 -13.32
CA GLY A 46 17.87 -21.26 -13.02
C GLY A 46 17.61 -19.93 -13.73
N ALA A 47 16.70 -19.85 -14.70
CA ALA A 47 16.38 -18.55 -15.34
C ALA A 47 15.67 -17.62 -14.34
N PRO A 48 15.97 -16.31 -14.31
CA PRO A 48 15.26 -15.33 -13.47
C PRO A 48 13.75 -15.35 -13.74
N MET A 49 12.94 -15.22 -12.69
CA MET A 49 11.48 -15.20 -12.81
C MET A 49 11.00 -14.00 -13.62
N GLU A 50 11.71 -12.87 -13.57
CA GLU A 50 11.44 -11.69 -14.42
C GLU A 50 11.53 -11.96 -15.93
N SER A 51 12.21 -13.03 -16.34
CA SER A 51 12.30 -13.43 -17.76
C SER A 51 11.21 -14.41 -18.18
N ARG A 52 10.35 -14.82 -17.25
CA ARG A 52 9.28 -15.80 -17.49
C ARG A 52 7.96 -15.08 -17.67
N ALA A 53 7.29 -15.36 -18.78
CA ALA A 53 5.92 -14.93 -18.99
C ALA A 53 5.00 -15.45 -17.89
N CYS A 54 4.12 -14.59 -17.39
CA CYS A 54 3.04 -15.02 -16.50
C CYS A 54 2.12 -16.04 -17.20
N ALA A 55 1.73 -17.09 -16.48
CA ALA A 55 0.82 -18.11 -17.01
C ALA A 55 -0.58 -17.50 -17.24
N ILE A 56 -1.05 -17.53 -18.48
CA ILE A 56 -2.36 -16.97 -18.85
C ILE A 56 -3.47 -17.82 -18.23
N GLY A 57 -4.35 -17.17 -17.45
CA GLY A 57 -5.53 -17.81 -16.86
C GLY A 57 -5.26 -18.68 -15.64
N GLU A 58 -4.02 -18.76 -15.18
CA GLU A 58 -3.65 -19.41 -13.93
C GLU A 58 -3.41 -18.36 -12.83
N SER A 59 -3.58 -18.80 -11.58
CA SER A 59 -3.26 -17.99 -10.41
C SER A 59 -1.75 -17.80 -10.33
N VAL A 60 -1.27 -16.57 -10.30
CA VAL A 60 0.17 -16.26 -10.21
C VAL A 60 0.70 -16.63 -8.83
N LEU A 61 -0.11 -16.45 -7.80
CA LEU A 61 0.17 -16.94 -6.47
C LEU A 61 -0.38 -18.37 -6.32
N SER A 62 0.33 -19.22 -5.58
CA SER A 62 0.01 -20.63 -5.39
C SER A 62 -0.12 -21.04 -3.92
N GLY A 63 0.12 -20.13 -2.99
CA GLY A 63 -0.01 -20.34 -1.55
C GLY A 63 -0.40 -19.07 -0.78
N PRO A 64 -0.74 -19.23 0.51
CA PRO A 64 -1.15 -18.12 1.36
C PRO A 64 0.03 -17.22 1.75
N PHE A 65 -0.27 -16.00 2.20
CA PHE A 65 0.75 -15.05 2.69
C PHE A 65 1.24 -15.38 4.11
N ALA A 66 0.38 -15.99 4.93
CA ALA A 66 0.63 -16.38 6.31
C ALA A 66 -0.28 -17.56 6.69
N PRO A 67 0.00 -18.31 7.78
CA PRO A 67 -0.93 -19.28 8.34
C PRO A 67 -2.28 -18.61 8.69
N LEU A 68 -3.38 -19.09 8.10
CA LEU A 68 -4.69 -18.44 8.21
C LEU A 68 -5.20 -18.38 9.67
N GLU A 69 -4.83 -19.36 10.47
CA GLU A 69 -5.15 -19.44 11.90
C GLU A 69 -4.57 -18.29 12.72
N ASP A 70 -3.46 -17.69 12.27
CA ASP A 70 -2.82 -16.56 12.94
C ASP A 70 -3.44 -15.22 12.54
N VAL A 71 -4.20 -15.20 11.44
CA VAL A 71 -4.82 -13.99 10.88
C VAL A 71 -6.15 -13.71 11.57
N LEU A 72 -6.28 -12.48 12.09
CA LEU A 72 -7.51 -11.95 12.65
C LEU A 72 -8.40 -11.36 11.56
N SER A 73 -7.80 -10.48 10.75
CA SER A 73 -8.46 -9.75 9.68
C SER A 73 -7.46 -9.27 8.64
N VAL A 74 -7.96 -8.92 7.47
CA VAL A 74 -7.19 -8.30 6.40
C VAL A 74 -7.79 -6.93 6.09
N SER A 75 -7.04 -5.87 6.35
CA SER A 75 -7.44 -4.53 5.91
C SER A 75 -7.35 -4.47 4.38
N PRO A 76 -8.42 -4.08 3.68
CA PRO A 76 -8.40 -3.96 2.23
C PRO A 76 -7.53 -2.78 1.78
N LEU A 77 -7.30 -2.74 0.47
CA LEU A 77 -6.69 -1.60 -0.20
C LEU A 77 -7.47 -0.30 0.05
N GLY A 78 -6.77 0.83 -0.08
CA GLY A 78 -7.35 2.15 0.08
C GLY A 78 -7.64 2.51 1.53
N GLY A 79 -6.99 1.84 2.49
CA GLY A 79 -6.97 2.28 3.87
C GLY A 79 -6.42 3.71 3.98
N VAL A 80 -7.12 4.58 4.68
CA VAL A 80 -6.72 6.00 4.88
C VAL A 80 -6.66 6.37 6.36
N THR A 81 -6.71 5.38 7.25
CA THR A 81 -7.02 5.61 8.66
C THR A 81 -5.78 5.65 9.57
N ALA A 82 -4.60 5.34 9.06
CA ALA A 82 -3.38 5.22 9.84
C ALA A 82 -2.45 6.43 9.58
N PRO A 83 -2.06 7.18 10.62
CA PRO A 83 -1.07 8.26 10.49
C PRO A 83 0.28 7.80 9.93
N GLY A 84 0.85 8.61 9.04
CA GLY A 84 2.18 8.38 8.46
C GLY A 84 2.25 7.29 7.38
N GLU A 85 1.12 6.64 7.05
CA GLU A 85 1.04 5.68 5.96
C GLU A 85 0.88 6.36 4.59
N ALA A 86 1.16 5.63 3.51
CA ALA A 86 0.86 6.12 2.17
C ALA A 86 -0.65 6.24 2.00
N LEU A 87 -1.13 7.35 1.44
CA LEU A 87 -2.56 7.63 1.33
C LEU A 87 -3.01 7.74 -0.13
N PRO A 88 -4.08 7.02 -0.50
CA PRO A 88 -4.62 5.82 0.18
C PRO A 88 -3.64 4.63 0.14
N ALA A 89 -3.77 3.70 1.08
CA ALA A 89 -2.83 2.58 1.23
C ALA A 89 -2.87 1.64 0.01
N PRO A 90 -1.75 1.44 -0.70
CA PRO A 90 -1.70 0.61 -1.91
C PRO A 90 -1.40 -0.87 -1.65
N TYR A 91 -1.67 -1.33 -0.44
CA TYR A 91 -1.45 -2.69 0.01
C TYR A 91 -2.64 -3.17 0.85
N ILE A 92 -2.81 -4.48 0.95
CA ILE A 92 -3.62 -5.06 2.01
C ILE A 92 -2.76 -5.16 3.27
N ARG A 93 -3.36 -5.02 4.46
CA ARG A 93 -2.65 -5.24 5.73
C ARG A 93 -3.16 -6.51 6.37
N ILE A 94 -2.25 -7.42 6.68
CA ILE A 94 -2.55 -8.63 7.45
C ILE A 94 -2.47 -8.28 8.93
N ASN A 95 -3.60 -8.37 9.63
CA ASN A 95 -3.67 -8.14 11.06
C ASN A 95 -3.72 -9.48 11.77
N THR A 96 -2.83 -9.69 12.73
CA THR A 96 -2.77 -10.92 13.50
C THR A 96 -3.69 -10.88 14.71
N ARG A 97 -4.02 -12.06 15.24
CA ARG A 97 -4.79 -12.21 16.48
C ARG A 97 -4.04 -11.65 17.68
N SER A 98 -4.77 -11.33 18.75
CA SER A 98 -4.14 -11.03 20.04
C SER A 98 -3.23 -12.18 20.48
N GLY A 99 -2.09 -11.83 21.07
CA GLY A 99 -1.18 -12.73 21.76
C GLY A 99 -1.73 -13.16 23.12
N GLU A 100 -0.85 -13.62 24.01
CA GLU A 100 -1.24 -14.06 25.35
C GLU A 100 -1.79 -12.89 26.20
N GLN A 101 -1.35 -11.67 25.93
CA GLN A 101 -1.84 -10.45 26.58
C GLN A 101 -2.86 -9.72 25.68
N ALA A 102 -3.86 -9.09 26.31
CA ALA A 102 -4.99 -8.45 25.61
C ALA A 102 -4.60 -7.36 24.59
N PHE A 103 -3.40 -6.80 24.71
CA PHE A 103 -2.86 -5.75 23.83
C PHE A 103 -1.64 -6.20 23.02
N GLU A 104 -1.17 -7.43 23.23
CA GLU A 104 -0.10 -8.00 22.41
C GLU A 104 -0.73 -8.57 21.14
N ARG A 105 -0.05 -8.44 20.01
CA ARG A 105 -0.39 -9.13 18.77
C ARG A 105 0.49 -10.35 18.64
N ARG A 106 -0.10 -11.48 18.25
CA ARG A 106 0.64 -12.71 18.00
C ARG A 106 1.51 -12.49 16.77
N ALA A 107 2.81 -12.68 16.90
CA ALA A 107 3.68 -12.72 15.72
C ALA A 107 3.28 -13.90 14.82
N THR A 108 3.18 -13.65 13.52
CA THR A 108 2.95 -14.67 12.50
C THR A 108 4.13 -14.76 11.54
N LYS A 109 4.18 -15.86 10.79
CA LYS A 109 5.16 -16.08 9.73
C LYS A 109 4.65 -15.46 8.44
N ALA A 110 5.49 -14.66 7.80
CA ALA A 110 5.30 -14.27 6.40
C ALA A 110 5.88 -15.36 5.51
N LEU A 111 5.06 -15.94 4.64
CA LEU A 111 5.39 -17.08 3.78
C LEU A 111 5.40 -16.64 2.32
N ALA A 112 6.31 -17.17 1.52
CA ALA A 112 6.29 -16.93 0.08
C ALA A 112 4.97 -17.48 -0.53
N PRO A 113 4.16 -16.66 -1.22
CA PRO A 113 2.88 -17.09 -1.76
C PRO A 113 3.05 -17.71 -3.17
N ALA A 114 4.25 -17.68 -3.74
CA ALA A 114 4.55 -18.14 -5.08
C ALA A 114 6.01 -18.59 -5.19
N LYS A 115 6.35 -19.27 -6.28
CA LYS A 115 7.73 -19.36 -6.73
C LYS A 115 8.13 -17.99 -7.27
N ALA A 116 9.11 -17.35 -6.68
CA ALA A 116 9.50 -15.98 -7.00
C ALA A 116 11.00 -15.76 -6.82
N ASP A 117 11.54 -14.75 -7.47
CA ASP A 117 12.85 -14.19 -7.08
C ASP A 117 12.62 -13.03 -6.12
N ILE A 118 13.29 -13.04 -4.97
CA ILE A 118 13.49 -11.84 -4.18
C ILE A 118 14.50 -10.98 -4.95
N VAL A 119 14.06 -9.80 -5.38
CA VAL A 119 14.85 -8.88 -6.20
C VAL A 119 15.48 -7.74 -5.40
N ALA A 120 14.89 -7.41 -4.26
CA ALA A 120 15.46 -6.44 -3.33
C ALA A 120 14.99 -6.71 -1.90
N ILE A 121 15.81 -6.28 -0.94
CA ILE A 121 15.46 -6.24 0.48
C ILE A 121 15.81 -4.85 0.99
N GLU A 122 14.87 -4.20 1.67
CA GLU A 122 15.11 -2.96 2.39
C GLU A 122 15.02 -3.19 3.90
N ARG A 123 15.77 -2.38 4.64
CA ARG A 123 15.70 -2.27 6.09
C ARG A 123 15.54 -0.80 6.45
N ARG A 124 14.54 -0.52 7.29
CA ARG A 124 14.30 0.78 7.91
C ARG A 124 14.48 0.67 9.42
N THR A 125 15.09 1.68 10.05
CA THR A 125 15.09 1.82 11.50
C THR A 125 13.87 2.66 11.89
N LEU A 126 12.94 2.04 12.60
CA LEU A 126 11.80 2.73 13.18
C LEU A 126 12.25 3.61 14.33
N ARG A 127 11.70 4.82 14.41
CA ARG A 127 11.97 5.77 15.48
C ARG A 127 10.67 6.16 16.20
N ASP A 128 10.75 6.37 17.50
CA ASP A 128 9.64 6.93 18.27
C ASP A 128 9.52 8.45 18.10
N ALA A 129 8.53 9.06 18.76
CA ALA A 129 8.30 10.50 18.74
C ALA A 129 9.48 11.35 19.28
N TYR A 130 10.43 10.74 19.98
CA TYR A 130 11.65 11.37 20.48
C TYR A 130 12.87 11.08 19.59
N GLY A 131 12.67 10.42 18.44
CA GLY A 131 13.73 10.04 17.53
C GLY A 131 14.56 8.84 17.99
N ARG A 132 14.17 8.10 19.03
CA ARG A 132 14.91 6.93 19.51
C ARG A 132 14.56 5.72 18.65
N ALA A 133 15.58 4.92 18.29
CA ALA A 133 15.37 3.69 17.54
C ALA A 133 14.54 2.69 18.35
N THR A 134 13.42 2.22 17.80
CA THR A 134 12.52 1.25 18.45
C THR A 134 12.69 -0.16 17.89
N GLY A 135 13.19 -0.29 16.66
CA GLY A 135 13.45 -1.57 16.03
C GLY A 135 13.64 -1.46 14.52
N PRO A 136 14.03 -2.54 13.85
CA PRO A 136 14.02 -2.60 12.41
C PRO A 136 12.61 -2.86 11.86
N SER A 137 12.37 -2.41 10.64
CA SER A 137 11.26 -2.78 9.78
C SER A 137 11.83 -3.20 8.44
N TRP A 138 11.42 -4.35 7.93
CA TRP A 138 11.95 -4.92 6.69
C TRP A 138 10.92 -4.90 5.58
N THR A 139 11.38 -4.62 4.37
CA THR A 139 10.59 -4.69 3.14
C THR A 139 11.28 -5.69 2.19
N VAL A 140 10.53 -6.64 1.64
CA VAL A 140 11.06 -7.68 0.73
C VAL A 140 10.29 -7.62 -0.58
N TYR A 141 11.00 -7.42 -1.69
CA TYR A 141 10.44 -7.26 -3.02
C TYR A 141 10.60 -8.52 -3.84
N PHE A 142 9.53 -8.95 -4.50
CA PHE A 142 9.44 -10.19 -5.25
C PHE A 142 9.08 -9.95 -6.71
N ARG A 143 9.60 -10.84 -7.57
CA ARG A 143 9.15 -11.03 -8.96
C ARG A 143 8.66 -12.46 -9.14
N ALA A 144 7.37 -12.64 -9.38
CA ALA A 144 6.78 -13.95 -9.66
C ALA A 144 6.85 -14.31 -11.15
N CYS A 145 6.77 -13.31 -12.02
CA CYS A 145 6.95 -13.41 -13.46
C CYS A 145 7.32 -12.01 -14.01
N ASP A 146 7.47 -11.87 -15.32
CA ASP A 146 7.74 -10.60 -16.00
C ASP A 146 6.77 -9.47 -15.60
N ASN A 147 5.47 -9.79 -15.51
CA ASN A 147 4.41 -8.81 -15.29
C ASN A 147 3.75 -8.90 -13.92
N ILE A 148 4.34 -9.59 -12.93
CA ILE A 148 3.82 -9.55 -11.56
C ILE A 148 4.94 -9.36 -10.56
N SER A 149 4.88 -8.24 -9.87
CA SER A 149 5.67 -7.97 -8.67
C SER A 149 4.77 -7.85 -7.45
N PHE A 150 5.30 -8.23 -6.31
CA PHE A 150 4.67 -8.01 -5.03
C PHE A 150 5.75 -7.74 -3.99
N TYR A 151 5.36 -7.21 -2.84
CA TYR A 151 6.27 -6.97 -1.74
C TYR A 151 5.60 -7.24 -0.40
N TYR A 152 6.41 -7.58 0.58
CA TYR A 152 6.04 -7.53 1.99
C TYR A 152 6.70 -6.33 2.62
N ASP A 153 5.93 -5.54 3.35
CA ASP A 153 6.43 -4.39 4.10
C ASP A 153 6.09 -4.53 5.59
N ARG A 154 6.83 -3.82 6.45
CA ARG A 154 6.66 -3.86 7.91
C ARG A 154 6.88 -5.22 8.55
N LEU A 155 7.80 -6.01 8.01
CA LEU A 155 8.26 -7.22 8.70
C LEU A 155 9.15 -6.84 9.89
N ASP A 156 8.89 -7.38 11.08
CA ASP A 156 9.72 -7.11 12.27
C ASP A 156 11.07 -7.82 12.17
N ARG A 157 11.08 -9.00 11.52
CA ARG A 157 12.26 -9.82 11.28
C ARG A 157 12.21 -10.43 9.88
N ILE A 158 13.37 -10.50 9.25
CA ILE A 158 13.60 -11.32 8.05
C ILE A 158 14.21 -12.66 8.46
N ASP A 159 13.98 -13.72 7.67
CA ASP A 159 14.64 -15.00 7.87
C ASP A 159 16.17 -14.87 7.71
N ASP A 160 16.92 -15.39 8.69
CA ASP A 160 18.37 -15.22 8.75
C ASP A 160 19.07 -15.83 7.52
N ALA A 161 18.55 -16.93 6.97
CA ALA A 161 19.14 -17.57 5.80
C ALA A 161 18.91 -16.75 4.53
N LEU A 162 17.83 -15.96 4.44
CA LEU A 162 17.64 -14.99 3.35
C LEU A 162 18.63 -13.83 3.47
N LEU A 163 18.83 -13.31 4.69
CA LEU A 163 19.79 -12.23 4.94
C LEU A 163 21.23 -12.68 4.64
N GLU A 164 21.60 -13.90 5.03
CA GLU A 164 22.90 -14.49 4.70
C GLU A 164 23.09 -14.65 3.19
N LYS A 165 22.08 -15.18 2.48
CA LYS A 165 22.12 -15.31 1.00
C LYS A 165 22.18 -13.96 0.29
N ALA A 166 21.68 -12.89 0.91
CA ALA A 166 21.79 -11.52 0.42
C ALA A 166 23.17 -10.88 0.68
N GLY A 167 24.09 -11.59 1.33
CA GLY A 167 25.43 -11.10 1.68
C GLY A 167 25.52 -10.44 3.06
N GLY A 168 24.46 -10.52 3.87
CA GLY A 168 24.38 -9.85 5.18
C GLY A 168 24.22 -8.34 5.08
N LEU A 169 24.13 -7.66 6.23
CA LEU A 169 23.98 -6.20 6.29
C LEU A 169 25.14 -5.43 5.67
N VAL A 170 26.32 -6.05 5.52
CA VAL A 170 27.49 -5.41 4.89
C VAL A 170 27.31 -5.18 3.39
N ALA A 171 26.37 -5.88 2.75
CA ALA A 171 26.06 -5.74 1.33
C ALA A 171 25.01 -4.63 1.06
N PHE A 172 24.42 -4.05 2.10
CA PHE A 172 23.36 -3.06 1.95
C PHE A 172 23.96 -1.67 1.66
N SER A 173 23.34 -0.95 0.74
CA SER A 173 23.60 0.46 0.44
C SER A 173 22.66 1.34 1.25
N GLU A 174 23.16 2.43 1.81
CA GLU A 174 22.33 3.42 2.50
C GLU A 174 21.54 4.29 1.50
N PHE A 175 20.34 4.72 1.91
CA PHE A 175 19.48 5.63 1.16
C PHE A 175 19.39 6.95 1.92
N GLY A 176 20.40 7.81 1.73
CA GLY A 176 20.44 9.17 2.26
C GLY A 176 20.63 9.29 3.77
N THR A 177 20.23 8.28 4.53
CA THR A 177 20.35 8.20 5.99
C THR A 177 20.74 6.78 6.39
N PRO A 178 21.43 6.60 7.54
CA PRO A 178 21.76 5.27 8.06
C PRO A 178 20.53 4.48 8.54
N ASP A 179 19.36 5.14 8.60
CA ASP A 179 18.11 4.50 8.99
C ASP A 179 17.39 3.83 7.84
N HIS A 180 17.84 4.00 6.60
CA HIS A 180 17.22 3.39 5.45
C HIS A 180 18.32 2.81 4.56
N MET A 181 18.28 1.51 4.35
CA MET A 181 19.26 0.80 3.54
C MET A 181 18.61 -0.32 2.74
N GLY A 182 19.24 -0.74 1.65
CA GLY A 182 18.73 -1.84 0.84
C GLY A 182 19.80 -2.53 0.02
N VAL A 183 19.44 -3.70 -0.50
CA VAL A 183 20.31 -4.53 -1.34
C VAL A 183 19.51 -5.13 -2.48
N GLU A 184 20.09 -5.13 -3.69
CA GLU A 184 19.56 -5.88 -4.82
C GLU A 184 20.00 -7.34 -4.68
N THR A 185 19.09 -8.28 -4.91
CA THR A 185 19.37 -9.70 -4.77
C THR A 185 18.65 -10.53 -5.82
N ARG A 186 18.92 -11.83 -5.85
CA ARG A 186 18.30 -12.81 -6.77
C ARG A 186 18.08 -14.14 -6.06
N ILE A 187 17.41 -14.09 -4.92
CA ILE A 187 17.16 -15.28 -4.11
C ILE A 187 15.85 -15.91 -4.56
N ARG A 188 15.94 -17.11 -5.15
CA ARG A 188 14.77 -17.91 -5.49
C ARG A 188 14.10 -18.44 -4.23
N VAL A 189 12.80 -18.22 -4.09
CA VAL A 189 11.93 -18.82 -3.08
C VAL A 189 10.86 -19.68 -3.73
N SER A 190 10.35 -20.64 -2.97
CA SER A 190 9.24 -21.53 -3.32
C SER A 190 8.02 -21.23 -2.44
N PRO A 191 6.80 -21.58 -2.90
CA PRO A 191 5.59 -21.38 -2.08
C PRO A 191 5.73 -22.04 -0.71
N GLY A 192 5.42 -21.30 0.35
CA GLY A 192 5.52 -21.74 1.74
C GLY A 192 6.89 -21.53 2.40
N ASP A 193 7.92 -21.10 1.66
CA ASP A 193 9.21 -20.72 2.25
C ASP A 193 9.01 -19.56 3.23
N LEU A 194 9.72 -19.62 4.36
CA LEU A 194 9.68 -18.55 5.37
C LEU A 194 10.43 -17.32 4.84
N ILE A 195 9.75 -16.17 4.82
CA ILE A 195 10.35 -14.88 4.47
C ILE A 195 10.76 -14.12 5.72
N GLY A 196 9.92 -14.15 6.75
CA GLY A 196 10.12 -13.35 7.95
C GLY A 196 9.00 -13.56 8.97
N GLN A 197 8.99 -12.70 9.98
CA GLN A 197 8.00 -12.72 11.06
C GLN A 197 7.55 -11.30 11.38
N SER A 198 6.28 -11.14 11.73
CA SER A 198 5.71 -9.86 12.12
C SER A 198 4.42 -10.02 12.92
N ASP A 199 4.09 -9.05 13.77
CA ASP A 199 2.79 -8.89 14.42
C ASP A 199 1.70 -8.25 13.51
N GLY A 200 2.01 -8.11 12.22
CA GLY A 200 1.12 -7.71 11.16
C GLY A 200 1.88 -6.96 10.08
N PHE A 201 1.75 -7.41 8.84
CA PHE A 201 2.56 -6.92 7.73
C PHE A 201 1.69 -6.56 6.53
N ASP A 202 2.26 -5.77 5.63
CA ASP A 202 1.57 -5.26 4.47
C ASP A 202 1.94 -6.08 3.24
N VAL A 203 0.97 -6.33 2.36
CA VAL A 203 1.17 -7.03 1.09
C VAL A 203 0.70 -6.13 -0.04
N GLY A 204 1.65 -5.59 -0.79
CA GLY A 204 1.34 -4.87 -2.03
C GLY A 204 1.62 -5.75 -3.24
N LEU A 205 0.74 -5.70 -4.24
CA LEU A 205 0.88 -6.42 -5.50
C LEU A 205 0.68 -5.44 -6.66
N HIS A 206 1.52 -5.53 -7.68
CA HIS A 206 1.48 -4.71 -8.87
C HIS A 206 1.42 -5.57 -10.13
N ASP A 207 0.52 -5.17 -11.02
CA ASP A 207 0.30 -5.80 -12.31
C ASP A 207 0.48 -4.75 -13.43
N PRO A 208 1.63 -4.70 -14.11
CA PRO A 208 1.91 -3.82 -15.24
C PRO A 208 1.01 -4.03 -16.47
N ASP A 209 0.30 -5.15 -16.59
CA ASP A 209 -0.65 -5.38 -17.68
C ASP A 209 -2.04 -4.84 -17.34
N ALA A 210 -2.37 -4.75 -16.06
CA ALA A 210 -3.67 -4.27 -15.63
C ALA A 210 -3.83 -2.75 -15.87
N THR A 211 -5.05 -2.34 -16.28
CA THR A 211 -5.37 -0.94 -16.58
C THR A 211 -5.08 -0.02 -15.38
N PRO A 212 -4.20 0.99 -15.49
CA PRO A 212 -3.91 1.91 -14.40
C PRO A 212 -5.19 2.53 -13.82
N ALA A 213 -5.21 2.76 -12.50
CA ALA A 213 -6.30 3.48 -11.86
C ALA A 213 -6.50 4.86 -12.51
N ALA A 214 -7.75 5.24 -12.70
CA ALA A 214 -8.10 6.56 -13.22
C ALA A 214 -7.96 7.60 -12.11
N LEU A 215 -6.77 8.21 -12.02
CA LEU A 215 -6.43 9.19 -10.99
C LEU A 215 -6.47 10.61 -11.55
N ALA A 216 -6.75 11.61 -10.70
CA ALA A 216 -6.70 13.02 -11.12
C ALA A 216 -5.26 13.43 -11.47
N ARG A 217 -4.27 12.95 -10.70
CA ARG A 217 -2.85 13.27 -10.88
C ARG A 217 -1.99 12.00 -10.88
N PRO A 218 -2.10 11.11 -11.90
CA PRO A 218 -1.44 9.81 -11.90
C PRO A 218 0.09 9.89 -11.77
N GLU A 219 0.71 10.98 -12.22
CA GLU A 219 2.15 11.22 -12.08
C GLU A 219 2.62 11.29 -10.62
N ARG A 220 1.75 11.68 -9.67
CA ARG A 220 2.08 11.70 -8.23
C ARG A 220 2.20 10.30 -7.61
N TYR A 221 1.77 9.27 -8.33
CA TYR A 221 1.65 7.89 -7.85
C TYR A 221 2.54 6.90 -8.63
N ARG A 222 3.17 7.33 -9.73
CA ARG A 222 3.99 6.48 -10.61
C ARG A 222 5.47 6.43 -10.23
N THR A 223 5.98 7.51 -9.67
CA THR A 223 7.40 7.69 -9.41
C THR A 223 7.61 8.34 -8.06
N ASP A 224 8.41 7.70 -7.22
CA ASP A 224 8.98 8.34 -6.05
C ASP A 224 10.07 9.32 -6.50
N SER A 225 9.75 10.61 -6.44
CA SER A 225 10.71 11.66 -6.81
C SER A 225 11.90 11.74 -5.84
N PHE A 226 11.77 11.22 -4.62
CA PHE A 226 12.83 11.18 -3.61
C PHE A 226 13.70 9.93 -3.72
N ALA A 227 13.21 8.84 -4.35
CA ALA A 227 14.08 7.75 -4.79
C ALA A 227 15.22 8.23 -5.72
N ARG A 228 15.10 9.42 -6.35
CA ARG A 228 16.19 10.06 -7.12
C ARG A 228 16.99 11.11 -6.36
N ALA A 229 16.45 11.70 -5.30
CA ALA A 229 17.03 12.88 -4.64
C ALA A 229 17.66 12.59 -3.26
N GLU A 230 17.17 11.58 -2.54
CA GLU A 230 17.73 11.17 -1.24
C GLU A 230 18.73 10.03 -1.36
N VAL A 231 18.98 9.53 -2.57
CA VAL A 231 19.76 8.31 -2.77
C VAL A 231 21.17 8.67 -3.18
N PHE A 232 21.93 9.17 -2.22
CA PHE A 232 23.38 9.17 -2.33
C PHE A 232 23.82 7.70 -2.34
N ASP A 233 24.34 7.23 -3.48
CA ASP A 233 25.05 5.96 -3.66
C ASP A 233 24.27 4.66 -3.94
N ALA A 234 22.92 4.61 -3.92
CA ALA A 234 22.27 3.34 -4.29
C ALA A 234 22.32 3.07 -5.81
N PRO A 235 22.55 1.82 -6.23
CA PRO A 235 22.57 1.45 -7.64
C PRO A 235 21.24 1.75 -8.36
N PRO A 236 21.26 2.24 -9.61
CA PRO A 236 20.04 2.44 -10.40
C PRO A 236 19.17 1.18 -10.55
N SER A 237 19.78 0.00 -10.56
CA SER A 237 19.08 -1.29 -10.61
C SER A 237 18.32 -1.59 -9.32
N LEU A 238 18.91 -1.30 -8.15
CA LEU A 238 18.22 -1.39 -6.86
C LEU A 238 17.01 -0.44 -6.81
N LEU A 239 17.20 0.81 -7.25
CA LEU A 239 16.10 1.77 -7.35
C LEU A 239 14.96 1.27 -8.24
N ALA A 240 15.28 0.69 -9.40
CA ALA A 240 14.28 0.10 -10.27
C ALA A 240 13.57 -1.12 -9.64
N ALA A 241 14.27 -1.89 -8.79
CA ALA A 241 13.70 -3.05 -8.11
C ALA A 241 12.73 -2.68 -6.98
N ILE A 242 12.98 -1.59 -6.26
CA ILE A 242 12.13 -1.12 -5.13
C ILE A 242 11.05 -0.12 -5.55
N THR A 243 11.20 0.54 -6.71
CA THR A 243 10.20 1.50 -7.20
C THR A 243 8.97 0.75 -7.68
N THR A 244 7.81 1.18 -7.19
CA THR A 244 6.52 0.58 -7.51
C THR A 244 5.59 1.58 -8.19
N ASP A 245 4.89 1.16 -9.24
CA ASP A 245 3.85 1.96 -9.88
C ASP A 245 2.52 1.74 -9.15
N VAL A 246 2.24 2.61 -8.19
CA VAL A 246 1.07 2.51 -7.31
C VAL A 246 -0.24 2.61 -8.09
N THR A 247 -0.23 3.23 -9.27
CA THR A 247 -1.42 3.29 -10.14
C THR A 247 -1.86 1.91 -10.63
N ARG A 248 -0.98 0.91 -10.51
CA ARG A 248 -1.20 -0.49 -10.90
C ARG A 248 -1.26 -1.43 -9.72
N ALA A 249 -1.39 -0.89 -8.50
CA ALA A 249 -1.61 -1.71 -7.32
C ALA A 249 -2.94 -2.47 -7.44
N ARG A 250 -2.92 -3.74 -7.05
CA ARG A 250 -4.05 -4.68 -7.10
C ARG A 250 -4.21 -5.40 -5.78
N CYS A 251 -5.43 -5.90 -5.55
CA CYS A 251 -5.67 -6.69 -4.36
C CYS A 251 -4.92 -8.00 -4.49
N ALA A 252 -3.98 -8.25 -3.59
CA ALA A 252 -3.18 -9.47 -3.64
C ALA A 252 -4.04 -10.74 -3.48
N ILE A 253 -5.19 -10.65 -2.78
CA ILE A 253 -6.13 -11.77 -2.63
C ILE A 253 -6.68 -12.21 -3.98
N ASP A 254 -6.94 -11.30 -4.92
CA ASP A 254 -7.49 -11.62 -6.24
C ASP A 254 -6.54 -12.49 -7.10
N TYR A 255 -5.26 -12.55 -6.72
CA TYR A 255 -4.21 -13.31 -7.38
C TYR A 255 -3.88 -14.64 -6.67
N LEU A 256 -4.59 -14.98 -5.59
CA LEU A 256 -4.50 -16.28 -4.92
C LEU A 256 -5.27 -17.37 -5.69
N PRO A 257 -5.01 -18.68 -5.43
CA PRO A 257 -5.85 -19.75 -5.97
C PRO A 257 -7.29 -19.62 -5.48
N LYS A 258 -8.29 -19.91 -6.32
CA LYS A 258 -9.73 -19.71 -6.01
C LYS A 258 -10.17 -20.24 -4.64
N LYS A 259 -9.62 -21.38 -4.21
CA LYS A 259 -9.89 -21.96 -2.88
C LYS A 259 -9.49 -20.99 -1.77
N ASP A 260 -8.28 -20.44 -1.85
CA ASP A 260 -7.69 -19.57 -0.86
C ASP A 260 -8.30 -18.16 -0.97
N GLN A 261 -8.65 -17.69 -2.18
CA GLN A 261 -9.35 -16.41 -2.38
C GLN A 261 -10.59 -16.28 -1.49
N SER A 262 -11.41 -17.34 -1.43
CA SER A 262 -12.65 -17.31 -0.64
C SER A 262 -12.38 -17.22 0.86
N GLU A 263 -11.38 -17.94 1.36
CA GLU A 263 -10.98 -17.94 2.77
C GLU A 263 -10.38 -16.59 3.19
N TRP A 264 -9.48 -16.05 2.37
CA TRP A 264 -8.86 -14.75 2.60
C TRP A 264 -9.85 -13.59 2.44
N SER A 265 -10.75 -13.65 1.45
CA SER A 265 -11.79 -12.62 1.27
C SER A 265 -12.75 -12.56 2.45
N ALA A 266 -13.05 -13.70 3.08
CA ALA A 266 -13.88 -13.73 4.29
C ALA A 266 -13.23 -12.98 5.46
N LEU A 267 -11.90 -12.81 5.46
CA LEU A 267 -11.15 -12.07 6.47
C LEU A 267 -11.09 -10.55 6.22
N LEU A 268 -11.58 -10.06 5.06
CA LEU A 268 -11.59 -8.63 4.76
C LEU A 268 -12.39 -7.84 5.81
N GLY A 269 -11.73 -6.88 6.45
CA GLY A 269 -12.27 -6.17 7.61
C GLY A 269 -11.35 -5.09 8.14
N ASP A 270 -11.74 -4.42 9.21
CA ASP A 270 -10.87 -3.44 9.86
C ASP A 270 -9.69 -4.10 10.60
N SER A 271 -8.74 -3.28 11.04
CA SER A 271 -7.49 -3.72 11.68
C SER A 271 -7.67 -4.48 13.01
N TRP A 272 -8.89 -4.49 13.54
CA TRP A 272 -9.26 -5.18 14.78
C TRP A 272 -10.21 -6.36 14.55
N GLY A 273 -10.60 -6.64 13.30
CA GLY A 273 -11.54 -7.71 12.95
C GLY A 273 -12.96 -7.51 13.46
N VAL A 274 -13.30 -6.30 13.90
CA VAL A 274 -14.62 -5.96 14.47
C VAL A 274 -15.62 -5.71 13.34
N ARG A 275 -15.19 -5.03 12.28
CA ARG A 275 -16.04 -4.72 11.11
C ARG A 275 -15.58 -5.55 9.92
N ARG A 276 -16.54 -6.20 9.26
CA ARG A 276 -16.31 -6.88 7.97
C ARG A 276 -16.47 -5.88 6.82
N ALA A 277 -15.65 -6.05 5.78
CA ALA A 277 -15.78 -5.27 4.55
C ALA A 277 -17.12 -5.56 3.87
N LYS A 278 -17.73 -4.52 3.29
CA LYS A 278 -19.06 -4.56 2.68
C LYS A 278 -19.01 -4.33 1.17
N GLY A 279 -19.84 -5.07 0.44
CA GLY A 279 -20.03 -4.97 -1.01
C GLY A 279 -19.15 -5.90 -1.82
N ASP A 280 -19.49 -6.06 -3.11
CA ASP A 280 -18.93 -7.09 -3.99
C ASP A 280 -17.44 -6.87 -4.34
N ASN A 281 -16.95 -5.63 -4.21
CA ASN A 281 -15.55 -5.28 -4.41
C ASN A 281 -14.89 -4.91 -3.07
N ALA A 282 -14.99 -5.78 -2.08
CA ALA A 282 -14.52 -5.53 -0.71
C ALA A 282 -13.02 -5.20 -0.63
N CYS A 283 -12.20 -5.78 -1.52
CA CYS A 283 -10.77 -5.52 -1.54
C CYS A 283 -10.37 -4.25 -2.31
N ARG A 284 -11.30 -3.62 -3.06
CA ARG A 284 -11.23 -2.32 -3.78
C ARG A 284 -9.96 -2.04 -4.60
N THR A 285 -9.96 -0.90 -5.27
CA THR A 285 -8.75 -0.31 -5.84
C THR A 285 -7.97 0.44 -4.76
N ALA A 286 -6.65 0.26 -4.77
CA ALA A 286 -5.65 0.94 -3.93
C ALA A 286 -5.87 2.43 -3.77
N LEU A 287 -6.22 3.12 -4.84
CA LEU A 287 -6.20 4.57 -4.90
C LEU A 287 -7.58 5.10 -5.26
N VAL A 288 -7.98 6.12 -4.51
CA VAL A 288 -9.23 6.85 -4.68
C VAL A 288 -8.85 8.31 -4.83
N ASP A 289 -8.57 8.73 -6.06
CA ASP A 289 -8.30 10.13 -6.45
C ASP A 289 -9.08 10.44 -7.72
N THR A 290 -10.27 11.00 -7.58
CA THR A 290 -11.24 11.10 -8.67
C THR A 290 -11.03 12.42 -9.44
N PRO A 291 -10.79 12.38 -10.77
CA PRO A 291 -10.67 13.59 -11.58
C PRO A 291 -11.86 14.52 -11.40
N GLY A 292 -11.60 15.81 -11.15
CA GLY A 292 -12.65 16.81 -10.99
C GLY A 292 -13.51 16.67 -9.72
N ALA A 293 -13.09 15.86 -8.75
CA ALA A 293 -13.75 15.68 -7.45
C ALA A 293 -12.89 16.22 -6.29
N ALA A 294 -13.50 16.38 -5.10
CA ALA A 294 -12.75 16.58 -3.85
C ALA A 294 -12.16 15.27 -3.31
N GLN A 295 -12.70 14.13 -3.73
CA GLN A 295 -12.24 12.80 -3.35
C GLN A 295 -10.83 12.53 -3.88
N GLY A 296 -9.86 12.32 -2.99
CA GLY A 296 -8.45 12.24 -3.35
C GLY A 296 -7.48 12.46 -2.21
N ALA A 297 -6.18 12.33 -2.52
CA ALA A 297 -5.10 12.79 -1.66
C ALA A 297 -4.82 14.27 -1.95
N TRP A 298 -4.63 15.04 -0.88
CA TRP A 298 -4.32 16.47 -0.94
C TRP A 298 -3.13 16.78 -0.03
N PHE A 299 -2.35 17.80 -0.35
CA PHE A 299 -1.08 18.08 0.32
C PHE A 299 -1.05 19.48 0.90
N THR A 300 -0.33 19.68 2.00
CA THR A 300 -0.16 21.03 2.58
C THR A 300 0.73 21.96 1.74
N ASP A 301 1.45 21.43 0.75
CA ASP A 301 2.30 22.18 -0.18
C ASP A 301 2.12 21.62 -1.59
N ALA A 302 2.11 22.49 -2.60
CA ALA A 302 2.00 22.10 -4.01
C ALA A 302 3.17 21.24 -4.50
N ALA A 303 4.35 21.36 -3.89
CA ALA A 303 5.55 20.59 -4.24
C ALA A 303 5.58 19.17 -3.65
N HIS A 304 4.78 18.89 -2.61
CA HIS A 304 4.68 17.56 -2.00
C HIS A 304 3.95 16.58 -2.92
N ASN A 305 4.18 15.27 -2.77
CA ASN A 305 3.47 14.22 -3.52
C ASN A 305 3.22 12.93 -2.71
N ALA A 306 2.36 12.05 -3.23
CA ALA A 306 1.89 10.85 -2.52
C ALA A 306 2.99 9.80 -2.30
N ALA A 307 4.00 9.76 -3.17
CA ALA A 307 5.09 8.81 -3.09
C ALA A 307 6.05 9.13 -1.93
N ALA A 308 6.34 10.42 -1.71
CA ALA A 308 7.45 10.82 -0.84
C ALA A 308 7.07 11.68 0.37
N SER A 309 5.95 12.40 0.33
CA SER A 309 5.56 13.32 1.40
C SER A 309 4.37 12.79 2.18
N LYS A 310 4.46 11.52 2.62
CA LYS A 310 3.38 10.82 3.36
C LYS A 310 2.92 11.62 4.59
N VAL A 311 3.86 12.32 5.24
CA VAL A 311 3.58 13.12 6.43
C VAL A 311 2.75 14.38 6.14
N SER A 312 2.76 14.93 4.93
CA SER A 312 2.06 16.20 4.60
C SER A 312 0.74 16.01 3.85
N ALA A 313 0.34 14.76 3.63
CA ALA A 313 -0.87 14.42 2.91
C ALA A 313 -2.09 14.32 3.84
N ILE A 314 -3.24 14.70 3.32
CA ILE A 314 -4.56 14.31 3.83
C ILE A 314 -5.28 13.49 2.76
N ALA A 315 -6.30 12.74 3.13
CA ALA A 315 -7.15 12.05 2.16
C ALA A 315 -8.63 12.21 2.45
N LEU A 316 -9.39 12.47 1.39
CA LEU A 316 -10.85 12.45 1.40
C LEU A 316 -11.31 11.21 0.65
N SER A 317 -11.83 10.23 1.38
CA SER A 317 -12.14 8.92 0.79
C SER A 317 -13.38 8.30 1.43
N PRO A 318 -14.14 7.46 0.72
CA PRO A 318 -15.00 6.47 1.35
C PRO A 318 -14.19 5.55 2.26
N ASP A 319 -14.83 5.05 3.31
CA ASP A 319 -14.28 3.97 4.14
C ASP A 319 -14.15 2.70 3.29
N SER A 320 -12.94 2.13 3.24
CA SER A 320 -12.65 0.92 2.47
C SER A 320 -13.43 -0.30 2.98
N ILE A 321 -13.84 -0.29 4.26
CA ILE A 321 -14.69 -1.32 4.88
C ILE A 321 -16.17 -1.08 4.59
N ASN A 322 -16.65 0.16 4.74
CA ASN A 322 -18.05 0.52 4.56
C ASN A 322 -18.19 1.80 3.70
N PRO A 323 -18.39 1.68 2.38
CA PRO A 323 -18.33 2.81 1.45
C PRO A 323 -19.44 3.85 1.61
N ASN A 324 -20.46 3.53 2.42
CA ASN A 324 -21.52 4.47 2.78
C ASN A 324 -21.09 5.43 3.90
N ARG A 325 -19.91 5.20 4.48
CA ARG A 325 -19.22 6.15 5.35
C ARG A 325 -18.10 6.84 4.59
N LEU A 326 -17.88 8.09 4.94
CA LEU A 326 -16.83 8.93 4.40
C LEU A 326 -15.83 9.26 5.50
N ILE A 327 -14.58 9.48 5.09
CA ILE A 327 -13.44 9.70 5.96
C ILE A 327 -12.69 10.96 5.54
N PHE A 328 -12.46 11.85 6.50
CA PHE A 328 -11.41 12.85 6.46
C PHE A 328 -10.16 12.30 7.17
N ALA A 329 -9.17 11.84 6.41
CA ALA A 329 -7.89 11.43 6.95
C ALA A 329 -6.98 12.66 7.06
N LEU A 330 -6.96 13.31 8.23
CA LEU A 330 -6.39 14.65 8.39
C LEU A 330 -4.94 14.65 8.89
N HIS A 331 -4.49 13.60 9.59
CA HIS A 331 -3.09 13.46 10.03
C HIS A 331 -2.54 14.66 10.80
N GLY A 332 -3.39 15.28 11.64
CA GLY A 332 -3.06 16.48 12.40
C GLY A 332 -2.79 17.73 11.54
N ARG A 333 -3.15 17.73 10.25
CA ARG A 333 -2.89 18.83 9.30
C ARG A 333 -3.97 19.89 9.22
N LEU A 334 -4.99 19.80 10.08
CA LEU A 334 -6.06 20.79 10.18
C LEU A 334 -5.97 21.50 11.55
N PRO A 335 -5.23 22.61 11.69
CA PRO A 335 -5.02 23.28 12.98
C PRO A 335 -6.30 23.81 13.63
N SER A 336 -7.34 24.10 12.83
CA SER A 336 -8.66 24.51 13.34
C SER A 336 -9.39 23.36 14.05
N LEU A 337 -9.02 22.09 13.81
CA LEU A 337 -9.53 20.95 14.56
C LEU A 337 -8.75 20.82 15.87
N THR A 338 -9.31 21.39 16.94
CA THR A 338 -8.67 21.40 18.25
C THR A 338 -9.17 20.25 19.14
N GLN A 339 -8.35 19.83 20.10
CA GLN A 339 -8.70 18.77 21.05
C GLN A 339 -9.98 19.07 21.84
N SER A 340 -10.29 20.35 22.11
CA SER A 340 -11.51 20.76 22.82
C SER A 340 -12.78 20.47 22.03
N MET A 341 -12.68 20.28 20.71
CA MET A 341 -13.79 19.86 19.86
C MET A 341 -14.08 18.37 20.00
N ILE A 342 -13.17 17.56 20.54
CA ILE A 342 -13.35 16.12 20.64
C ILE A 342 -13.90 15.80 22.02
N THR A 343 -15.15 15.32 22.04
CA THR A 343 -15.89 15.04 23.28
C THR A 343 -15.41 13.75 23.94
N LEU A 344 -14.17 13.69 24.41
CA LEU A 344 -13.67 12.49 25.07
C LEU A 344 -14.28 12.35 26.46
N PRO A 345 -14.64 11.12 26.88
CA PRO A 345 -14.91 10.88 28.29
C PRO A 345 -13.70 11.36 29.09
N LYS A 346 -13.93 12.02 30.23
CA LYS A 346 -12.89 12.36 31.22
C LYS A 346 -12.38 11.08 31.89
N THR A 347 -11.87 10.13 31.13
CA THR A 347 -11.06 9.02 31.65
C THR A 347 -9.63 9.53 31.85
N PRO A 348 -8.91 9.08 32.89
CA PRO A 348 -7.58 9.59 33.17
C PRO A 348 -6.60 9.13 32.07
N GLY A 349 -6.15 10.07 31.22
CA GLY A 349 -5.16 9.83 30.17
C GLY A 349 -5.15 10.94 29.11
N ALA A 350 -4.52 12.09 29.39
CA ALA A 350 -4.45 13.22 28.46
C ALA A 350 -3.81 12.91 27.09
N ASN A 351 -3.01 11.83 27.03
CA ASN A 351 -2.29 11.42 25.82
C ASN A 351 -3.18 10.68 24.79
N GLU A 352 -4.21 9.95 25.23
CA GLU A 352 -5.15 9.27 24.32
C GLU A 352 -6.03 10.28 23.56
N ALA A 353 -6.22 11.45 24.16
CA ALA A 353 -7.06 12.50 23.64
C ALA A 353 -6.41 13.32 22.52
N ALA A 354 -5.09 13.49 22.57
CA ALA A 354 -4.33 14.16 21.52
C ALA A 354 -4.26 13.29 20.25
N GLY A 355 -3.99 11.99 20.40
CA GLY A 355 -3.92 11.06 19.26
C GLY A 355 -5.24 10.93 18.48
N ALA A 356 -6.38 10.97 19.17
CA ALA A 356 -7.69 10.89 18.52
C ALA A 356 -7.99 12.08 17.57
N ALA A 357 -7.37 13.24 17.78
CA ALA A 357 -7.47 14.40 16.89
C ALA A 357 -6.57 14.29 15.65
N GLU A 358 -5.51 13.49 15.76
CA GLU A 358 -4.47 13.35 14.75
C GLU A 358 -4.80 12.25 13.72
N ASP A 359 -5.75 11.36 14.01
CA ASP A 359 -6.13 10.25 13.14
C ASP A 359 -7.01 10.70 11.95
N PHE A 360 -8.33 10.47 12.05
CA PHE A 360 -9.29 10.74 10.99
C PHE A 360 -10.68 11.03 11.56
N LEU A 361 -11.49 11.74 10.79
CA LEU A 361 -12.91 11.94 11.09
C LEU A 361 -13.77 11.04 10.20
N SER A 362 -14.82 10.44 10.75
CA SER A 362 -15.79 9.66 9.98
C SER A 362 -17.22 10.17 10.14
N PHE A 363 -18.01 10.03 9.08
CA PHE A 363 -19.41 10.48 9.04
C PHE A 363 -20.21 9.69 7.99
N SER A 364 -21.53 9.85 8.02
CA SER A 364 -22.44 9.22 7.05
C SER A 364 -22.74 10.19 5.90
N LYS A 365 -22.89 9.66 4.68
CA LYS A 365 -23.29 10.46 3.52
C LYS A 365 -24.61 11.17 3.77
N GLY A 366 -24.68 12.42 3.34
CA GLY A 366 -25.89 13.24 3.28
C GLY A 366 -26.21 13.65 1.84
N GLU A 367 -26.97 14.74 1.72
CA GLU A 367 -27.46 15.28 0.44
C GLU A 367 -27.28 16.80 0.41
N GLY A 368 -27.34 17.38 -0.80
CA GLY A 368 -27.19 18.82 -1.00
C GLY A 368 -25.79 19.30 -0.59
N ARG A 369 -25.71 20.34 0.25
CA ARG A 369 -24.43 20.87 0.77
C ARG A 369 -24.01 20.28 2.12
N ILE A 370 -24.83 19.41 2.75
CA ILE A 370 -24.56 18.84 4.08
C ILE A 370 -24.11 17.38 3.93
N ASN A 371 -22.93 17.04 4.46
CA ASN A 371 -22.35 15.69 4.38
C ASN A 371 -22.28 15.13 2.96
N THR A 372 -22.09 16.01 1.99
CA THR A 372 -22.00 15.70 0.55
C THR A 372 -20.94 14.65 0.28
N PRO A 373 -21.17 13.65 -0.58
CA PRO A 373 -20.10 12.77 -1.03
C PRO A 373 -18.94 13.56 -1.65
N PHE A 374 -17.70 13.20 -1.33
CA PHE A 374 -16.52 13.90 -1.84
C PHE A 374 -16.39 13.87 -3.37
N ALA A 375 -16.96 12.84 -4.00
CA ALA A 375 -17.09 12.72 -5.45
C ALA A 375 -17.98 13.82 -6.05
N ASP A 376 -18.93 14.34 -5.26
CA ASP A 376 -20.02 15.22 -5.71
C ASP A 376 -19.86 16.67 -5.21
N VAL A 377 -18.74 16.98 -4.54
CA VAL A 377 -18.43 18.36 -4.10
C VAL A 377 -18.25 19.25 -5.33
N ALA A 378 -18.98 20.36 -5.36
CA ALA A 378 -18.93 21.33 -6.45
C ALA A 378 -17.82 22.37 -6.24
N ASP A 379 -17.30 22.90 -7.35
CA ASP A 379 -16.34 24.00 -7.31
C ASP A 379 -16.98 25.29 -6.80
N MET A 380 -16.18 26.08 -6.08
CA MET A 380 -16.51 27.40 -5.52
C MET A 380 -17.65 27.40 -4.50
N GLN A 381 -18.28 26.25 -4.21
CA GLN A 381 -19.34 26.13 -3.22
C GLN A 381 -18.77 25.65 -1.88
N VAL A 382 -19.22 26.26 -0.78
CA VAL A 382 -18.90 25.79 0.58
C VAL A 382 -19.87 24.68 0.95
N HIS A 383 -19.33 23.50 1.25
CA HIS A 383 -20.03 22.36 1.80
C HIS A 383 -19.76 22.26 3.31
N CYS A 384 -20.73 21.79 4.08
CA CYS A 384 -20.62 21.63 5.51
C CYS A 384 -20.79 20.17 5.91
N TYR A 385 -19.98 19.74 6.87
CA TYR A 385 -19.93 18.37 7.36
C TYR A 385 -20.19 18.36 8.86
N GLU A 386 -21.16 17.58 9.30
CA GLU A 386 -21.61 17.53 10.69
C GLU A 386 -21.73 16.08 11.19
N LYS A 387 -21.93 15.92 12.51
CA LYS A 387 -22.01 14.61 13.18
C LYS A 387 -20.76 13.75 12.92
N LEU A 388 -19.63 14.44 12.81
CA LEU A 388 -18.30 13.87 12.63
C LEU A 388 -17.91 13.11 13.89
N ARG A 389 -17.25 11.97 13.73
CA ARG A 389 -16.65 11.20 14.83
C ARG A 389 -15.16 11.18 14.68
N ALA A 390 -14.43 11.40 15.76
CA ALA A 390 -13.02 11.03 15.83
C ALA A 390 -12.96 9.50 15.74
N ASN A 391 -12.36 8.97 14.68
CA ASN A 391 -12.41 7.56 14.27
C ASN A 391 -13.84 6.99 14.05
N PHE A 392 -13.99 5.66 13.92
CA PHE A 392 -15.28 5.03 13.58
C PHE A 392 -16.28 4.89 14.73
N ILE A 393 -15.77 4.66 15.94
CA ILE A 393 -16.55 4.40 17.17
C ILE A 393 -16.29 5.44 18.26
N GLY A 394 -15.39 6.38 18.01
CA GLY A 394 -14.99 7.38 18.96
C GLY A 394 -16.02 8.50 19.12
N PRO A 395 -15.67 9.50 19.93
CA PRO A 395 -16.58 10.56 20.32
C PRO A 395 -16.98 11.43 19.13
N LEU A 396 -18.13 12.08 19.28
CA LEU A 396 -18.54 13.11 18.34
C LEU A 396 -17.63 14.33 18.48
N VAL A 397 -17.31 14.91 17.32
CA VAL A 397 -16.75 16.24 17.23
C VAL A 397 -17.89 17.21 17.54
N ASN A 398 -17.69 18.05 18.56
CA ASN A 398 -18.55 19.15 18.90
C ASN A 398 -18.25 20.34 17.97
N GLY A 399 -18.71 20.20 16.73
CA GLY A 399 -18.37 21.14 15.66
C GLY A 399 -18.81 20.64 14.29
N VAL A 400 -18.56 21.49 13.31
CA VAL A 400 -18.72 21.17 11.88
C VAL A 400 -17.40 21.36 11.15
N VAL A 401 -17.27 20.76 9.97
CA VAL A 401 -16.15 21.02 9.06
C VAL A 401 -16.70 21.66 7.80
N LEU A 402 -16.17 22.82 7.45
CA LEU A 402 -16.40 23.47 6.16
C LEU A 402 -15.36 23.00 5.16
N LEU A 403 -15.79 22.80 3.92
CA LEU A 403 -14.93 22.41 2.82
C LEU A 403 -15.34 23.13 1.55
N GLN A 404 -14.37 23.61 0.79
CA GLN A 404 -14.58 24.22 -0.52
C GLN A 404 -13.47 23.78 -1.47
N ARG A 405 -13.86 23.32 -2.67
CA ARG A 405 -12.94 23.13 -3.78
C ARG A 405 -12.91 24.39 -4.64
N GLN A 406 -11.74 24.79 -5.11
CA GLN A 406 -11.59 25.91 -6.04
C GLN A 406 -10.39 25.68 -6.95
N GLN A 407 -10.39 26.31 -8.12
CA GLN A 407 -9.18 26.42 -8.94
C GLN A 407 -8.41 27.70 -8.58
N GLY A 408 -7.13 27.56 -8.27
CA GLY A 408 -6.23 28.69 -8.07
C GLY A 408 -5.90 29.41 -9.38
N GLU A 409 -5.32 30.60 -9.27
CA GLU A 409 -4.98 31.47 -10.43
C GLU A 409 -4.05 30.80 -11.45
N ASN A 410 -3.25 29.82 -11.01
CA ASN A 410 -2.34 29.03 -11.85
C ASN A 410 -2.96 27.73 -12.38
N GLY A 411 -4.28 27.53 -12.23
CA GLY A 411 -4.98 26.29 -12.59
C GLY A 411 -4.73 25.12 -11.63
N LEU A 412 -4.14 25.38 -10.46
CA LEU A 412 -3.94 24.38 -9.41
C LEU A 412 -5.27 24.09 -8.71
N ASP A 413 -5.57 22.81 -8.48
CA ASP A 413 -6.70 22.41 -7.67
C ASP A 413 -6.40 22.71 -6.20
N LEU A 414 -7.26 23.50 -5.56
CA LEU A 414 -7.16 23.88 -4.16
C LEU A 414 -8.36 23.34 -3.38
N LEU A 415 -8.09 22.93 -2.16
CA LEU A 415 -9.10 22.51 -1.20
C LEU A 415 -8.93 23.29 0.09
N LYS A 416 -9.93 24.10 0.44
CA LYS A 416 -10.00 24.79 1.73
C LYS A 416 -10.80 23.94 2.71
N ILE A 417 -10.26 23.74 3.90
CA ILE A 417 -10.94 23.04 5.00
C ILE A 417 -10.81 23.86 6.28
N GLU A 418 -11.90 24.00 7.02
CA GLU A 418 -11.91 24.63 8.35
C GLU A 418 -12.83 23.85 9.29
N ALA A 419 -12.33 23.48 10.47
CA ALA A 419 -13.19 22.98 11.54
C ALA A 419 -13.70 24.15 12.38
N ARG A 420 -15.01 24.19 12.63
CA ARG A 420 -15.69 25.22 13.41
C ARG A 420 -16.35 24.62 14.64
N ASN A 421 -16.19 25.28 15.79
CA ASN A 421 -16.69 24.83 17.08
C ASN A 421 -17.68 25.80 17.73
N ASP A 422 -18.01 26.90 17.03
CA ASP A 422 -19.00 27.88 17.45
C ASP A 422 -20.45 27.44 17.13
N VAL A 423 -20.60 26.40 16.30
CA VAL A 423 -21.85 25.71 15.98
C VAL A 423 -21.67 24.20 16.08
N SER A 424 -22.76 23.46 16.26
CA SER A 424 -22.75 21.99 16.32
C SER A 424 -23.41 21.29 15.13
N ALA A 425 -24.21 22.04 14.36
CA ALA A 425 -24.87 21.57 13.16
C ALA A 425 -24.74 22.59 12.02
N CYS A 426 -24.77 22.12 10.78
CA CYS A 426 -24.59 22.96 9.60
C CYS A 426 -25.72 23.99 9.44
N ILE A 427 -26.91 23.68 9.94
CA ILE A 427 -28.08 24.55 9.89
C ILE A 427 -27.96 25.77 10.83
N ASP A 428 -27.04 25.72 11.79
CA ASP A 428 -26.84 26.81 12.75
C ASP A 428 -25.85 27.86 12.23
N LEU A 429 -25.20 27.61 11.10
CA LEU A 429 -24.35 28.58 10.42
C LEU A 429 -25.20 29.61 9.67
N GLU A 430 -24.83 30.88 9.78
CA GLU A 430 -25.43 31.96 8.99
C GLU A 430 -25.12 31.76 7.49
N GLU A 431 -26.14 31.95 6.65
CA GLU A 431 -25.98 31.93 5.19
C GLU A 431 -25.56 33.31 4.66
N PRO A 432 -24.62 33.38 3.70
CA PRO A 432 -23.90 32.25 3.11
C PRO A 432 -22.85 31.68 4.07
N TRP A 433 -22.68 30.36 4.08
CA TRP A 433 -21.59 29.74 4.85
C TRP A 433 -20.24 30.30 4.41
N THR A 434 -19.47 30.78 5.38
CA THR A 434 -18.16 31.41 5.16
C THR A 434 -17.11 30.86 6.11
N PHE A 435 -15.87 30.82 5.61
CA PHE A 435 -14.68 30.57 6.42
C PHE A 435 -14.39 31.77 7.33
N THR A 436 -13.80 31.53 8.50
CA THR A 436 -13.48 32.58 9.48
C THR A 436 -12.08 33.16 9.30
N GLY A 437 -11.31 32.67 8.32
CA GLY A 437 -9.89 32.97 8.15
C GLY A 437 -8.97 31.96 8.85
N ASN A 438 -9.53 30.91 9.45
CA ASN A 438 -8.78 29.81 10.08
C ASN A 438 -8.75 28.55 9.20
N GLU A 439 -9.11 28.67 7.92
CA GLU A 439 -9.05 27.57 6.98
C GLU A 439 -7.60 27.17 6.66
N THR A 440 -7.41 25.90 6.37
CA THR A 440 -6.18 25.37 5.78
C THR A 440 -6.42 25.11 4.31
N THR A 441 -5.48 25.56 3.47
CA THR A 441 -5.48 25.27 2.03
C THR A 441 -4.59 24.08 1.74
N PHE A 442 -5.15 23.09 1.04
CA PHE A 442 -4.45 21.93 0.51
C PHE A 442 -4.43 21.98 -1.01
N TYR A 443 -3.44 21.29 -1.59
CA TYR A 443 -3.13 21.30 -3.01
C TYR A 443 -3.24 19.89 -3.59
N ARG A 444 -3.67 19.80 -4.85
CA ARG A 444 -3.68 18.55 -5.62
C ARG A 444 -2.91 18.67 -6.93
#